data_AF-A0A357FNL5-F1
#
_entry.id   AF-A0A357FNL5-F1
#
_cell.length_a   1.000
_cell.length_b   1.000
_cell.length_c   1.000
_cell.angle_alpha   90.00
_cell.angle_beta   90.00
_cell.angle_gamma   90.00
#
_symmetry.space_group_name_H-M   'P 1'
#
loop_
_entity.id
_entity.type
_entity.pdbx_description
1 polymer ?
#
loop_
_entity_poly.entity_id
_entity_poly.type
_entity_poly.pdbx_seq_one_letter_code
_entity_poly.pdbx_strand_id
1 'polypeptide(L)'
;MMDEVVQVLSEQPTLNRRKLPEEPGEENIPILRPQPRRRGVSVHQEDGVYIVEAPGVERIAQRIDYEDWLARMQFYKHMQKTGIVKALEEAGINEGDTVRIGDVEWEWD
;
A
#
# COMPACT_ATOMS: atom_id res chain seq x y z
N MET A 1 3.92 59.50 -36.78
CA MET A 1 4.02 58.03 -36.88
C MET A 1 3.98 57.38 -35.49
N MET A 2 3.13 57.90 -34.59
CA MET A 2 2.88 57.35 -33.25
C MET A 2 1.40 57.49 -32.84
N ASP A 3 0.60 58.36 -33.48
CA ASP A 3 -0.81 58.55 -33.11
C ASP A 3 -1.74 57.40 -33.56
N GLU A 4 -1.44 56.75 -34.68
CA GLU A 4 -2.32 55.69 -35.22
C GLU A 4 -2.23 54.39 -34.42
N VAL A 5 -1.08 54.11 -33.80
CA VAL A 5 -0.88 52.91 -32.98
C VAL A 5 -1.52 53.02 -31.59
N VAL A 6 -1.78 54.25 -31.11
CA VAL A 6 -2.48 54.47 -29.83
C VAL A 6 -3.98 54.20 -29.99
N GLN A 7 -4.54 54.50 -31.16
CA GLN A 7 -5.99 54.40 -31.40
C GLN A 7 -6.48 52.95 -31.51
N VAL A 8 -5.64 52.03 -32.01
CA VAL A 8 -5.97 50.59 -32.11
C VAL A 8 -5.98 49.91 -30.73
N LEU A 9 -5.23 50.43 -29.76
CA LEU A 9 -5.22 49.88 -28.39
C LEU A 9 -6.41 50.33 -27.54
N SER A 10 -7.06 51.45 -27.89
CA SER A 10 -8.25 51.94 -27.19
C SER A 10 -9.55 51.18 -27.52
N GLU A 11 -9.58 50.41 -28.60
CA GLU A 11 -10.78 49.69 -29.07
C GLU A 11 -10.67 48.17 -28.90
N GLN A 12 -9.97 47.69 -27.87
CA GLN A 12 -10.09 46.28 -27.50
C GLN A 12 -11.40 46.10 -26.71
N PRO A 13 -12.36 45.29 -27.21
CA PRO A 13 -13.53 44.93 -26.42
C PRO A 13 -12.96 44.29 -25.17
N THR A 14 -13.31 44.82 -24.01
CA THR A 14 -12.86 44.34 -22.70
C THR A 14 -12.84 42.83 -22.78
N LEU A 15 -11.63 42.24 -22.90
CA LEU A 15 -11.43 40.80 -23.01
C LEU A 15 -12.35 40.25 -21.97
N ASN A 16 -13.39 39.52 -22.41
CA ASN A 16 -14.43 39.00 -21.55
C ASN A 16 -13.68 38.38 -20.39
N ARG A 17 -13.63 39.13 -19.28
CA ARG A 17 -12.91 38.74 -18.09
C ARG A 17 -13.87 37.71 -17.58
N ARG A 18 -13.76 36.52 -18.15
CA ARG A 18 -14.54 35.36 -17.79
C ARG A 18 -14.48 35.40 -16.29
N LYS A 19 -15.62 35.71 -15.67
CA LYS A 19 -15.71 35.90 -14.23
C LYS A 19 -14.97 34.68 -13.68
N LEU A 20 -13.77 34.89 -13.14
CA LEU A 20 -13.08 33.76 -12.53
C LEU A 20 -14.10 33.26 -11.51
N PRO A 21 -14.39 31.95 -11.48
CA PRO A 21 -15.24 31.43 -10.43
C PRO A 21 -14.70 32.03 -9.12
N GLU A 22 -15.61 32.63 -8.36
CA GLU A 22 -15.28 33.25 -7.08
C GLU A 22 -14.44 32.24 -6.32
N GLU A 23 -13.25 32.67 -5.85
CA GLU A 23 -12.34 31.82 -5.06
C GLU A 23 -13.24 31.01 -4.10
N PRO A 24 -13.22 29.66 -4.17
CA PRO A 24 -14.17 28.84 -3.41
C PRO A 24 -14.05 29.27 -1.95
N GLY A 25 -15.07 29.97 -1.46
CA GLY A 25 -14.96 30.74 -0.23
C GLY A 25 -14.75 29.79 0.93
N GLU A 26 -13.55 29.83 1.55
CA GLU A 26 -13.13 29.05 2.72
C GLU A 26 -13.95 27.79 3.02
N GLU A 27 -14.23 26.96 2.00
CA GLU A 27 -14.88 25.71 2.27
C GLU A 27 -13.80 24.85 2.87
N ASN A 28 -14.00 24.41 4.12
CA ASN A 28 -13.01 23.62 4.84
C ASN A 28 -12.88 22.26 4.14
N ILE A 29 -12.08 22.21 3.08
CA ILE A 29 -11.81 20.97 2.35
C ILE A 29 -11.08 20.07 3.35
N PRO A 30 -11.68 18.92 3.74
CA PRO A 30 -11.08 18.06 4.73
C PRO A 30 -9.75 17.53 4.20
N ILE A 31 -8.65 17.93 4.85
CA ILE A 31 -7.31 17.43 4.52
C ILE A 31 -7.22 15.99 5.02
N LEU A 32 -7.30 15.03 4.10
CA LEU A 32 -7.09 13.63 4.40
C LEU A 32 -5.60 13.40 4.74
N ARG A 33 -5.34 12.99 5.98
CA ARG A 33 -4.02 12.51 6.43
C ARG A 33 -4.09 10.99 6.59
N PRO A 34 -3.89 10.21 5.52
CA PRO A 34 -3.88 8.76 5.65
C PRO A 34 -2.76 8.36 6.61
N GLN A 35 -3.14 7.75 7.73
CA GLN A 35 -2.18 7.20 8.67
C GLN A 35 -1.38 6.10 7.95
N PRO A 36 -0.04 6.06 8.11
CA PRO A 36 0.73 4.91 7.67
C PRO A 36 0.15 3.67 8.34
N ARG A 37 -0.40 2.75 7.56
CA ARG A 37 -0.75 1.44 8.10
C ARG A 37 0.56 0.85 8.62
N ARG A 38 0.66 0.63 9.94
CA ARG A 38 1.76 -0.14 10.52
C ARG A 38 1.69 -1.53 9.91
N ARG A 39 2.41 -1.72 8.80
CA ARG A 39 2.63 -3.01 8.13
C ARG A 39 3.76 -3.70 8.88
N GLY A 40 3.53 -3.98 10.15
CA GLY A 40 4.41 -4.87 10.90
C GLY A 40 4.07 -6.30 10.53
N VAL A 41 5.08 -7.16 10.55
CA VAL A 41 4.88 -8.59 10.70
C VAL A 41 4.93 -8.87 12.20
N SER A 42 3.93 -9.56 12.74
CA SER A 42 3.98 -10.15 14.08
C SER A 42 3.88 -11.66 13.97
N VAL A 43 4.62 -12.36 14.83
CA VAL A 43 4.54 -13.81 14.99
C VAL A 43 4.31 -14.09 16.47
N HIS A 44 3.38 -14.97 16.77
CA HIS A 44 3.17 -15.52 18.11
C HIS A 44 2.85 -17.01 18.01
N GLN A 45 2.98 -17.72 19.12
CA GLN A 45 2.68 -19.16 19.18
C GLN A 45 1.40 -19.38 19.99
N GLU A 46 0.50 -20.21 19.47
CA GLU A 46 -0.72 -20.66 20.15
C GLU A 46 -0.86 -22.16 19.92
N ASP A 47 -1.00 -22.95 20.99
CA ASP A 47 -1.15 -24.42 20.93
C ASP A 47 -0.10 -25.17 20.07
N GLY A 48 1.13 -24.65 20.01
CA GLY A 48 2.22 -25.23 19.20
C GLY A 48 2.25 -24.79 17.74
N VAL A 49 1.34 -23.91 17.32
CA VAL A 49 1.27 -23.35 15.96
C VAL A 49 1.81 -21.93 15.94
N TYR A 50 2.66 -21.63 14.96
CA TYR A 50 3.21 -20.29 14.72
C TYR A 50 2.22 -19.46 13.90
N ILE A 51 1.54 -18.51 14.54
CA ILE A 51 0.58 -17.62 13.90
C ILE A 51 1.29 -16.36 13.42
N VAL A 52 1.22 -16.10 12.12
CA VAL A 52 1.77 -14.88 11.50
C VAL A 52 0.64 -13.91 11.17
N GLU A 53 0.75 -12.69 11.67
CA GLU A 53 -0.11 -11.59 11.27
C GLU A 53 0.64 -10.69 10.30
N ALA A 54 0.23 -10.74 9.03
CA ALA A 54 0.83 -9.97 7.95
C ALA A 54 -0.24 -9.56 6.94
N PRO A 55 -0.90 -8.40 7.11
CA PRO A 55 -2.06 -7.99 6.29
C PRO A 55 -1.80 -7.93 4.77
N GLY A 56 -0.54 -7.80 4.36
CA GLY A 56 -0.14 -7.81 2.94
C GLY A 56 0.11 -9.20 2.36
N VAL A 57 0.48 -10.17 3.20
CA VAL A 57 0.92 -11.50 2.77
C VAL A 57 -0.20 -12.53 2.88
N GLU A 58 -1.15 -12.34 3.78
CA GLU A 58 -2.32 -13.22 3.95
C GLU A 58 -3.08 -13.47 2.64
N ARG A 59 -3.33 -12.41 1.85
CA ARG A 59 -4.00 -12.53 0.55
C ARG A 59 -3.22 -13.34 -0.48
N ILE A 60 -1.89 -13.37 -0.35
CA ILE A 60 -1.01 -14.14 -1.23
C ILE A 60 -1.04 -15.59 -0.79
N ALA A 61 -0.87 -15.85 0.52
CA ALA A 61 -0.91 -17.18 1.11
C ALA A 61 -2.15 -17.98 0.69
N GLN A 62 -3.34 -17.37 0.76
CA GLN A 62 -4.60 -17.99 0.35
C GLN A 62 -4.70 -18.42 -1.13
N ARG A 63 -3.77 -17.99 -1.99
CA ARG A 63 -3.78 -18.28 -3.44
C ARG A 63 -2.65 -19.18 -3.88
N ILE A 64 -1.71 -19.49 -2.99
CA ILE A 64 -0.58 -20.35 -3.31
C ILE A 64 -1.07 -21.79 -3.38
N ASP A 65 -0.66 -22.49 -4.43
CA ASP A 65 -0.71 -23.94 -4.46
C ASP A 65 0.52 -24.47 -3.70
N TYR A 66 0.29 -25.08 -2.54
CA TYR A 66 1.36 -25.60 -1.68
C TYR A 66 1.85 -26.99 -2.13
N GLU A 67 1.23 -27.64 -3.13
CA GLU A 67 1.77 -28.86 -3.73
C GLU A 67 2.78 -28.56 -4.85
N ASP A 68 2.70 -27.36 -5.45
CA ASP A 68 3.67 -26.89 -6.44
C ASP A 68 4.93 -26.32 -5.77
N TRP A 69 6.04 -27.07 -5.90
CA TRP A 69 7.35 -26.68 -5.40
C TRP A 69 7.80 -25.27 -5.84
N LEU A 70 7.53 -24.88 -7.09
CA LEU A 70 7.92 -23.58 -7.62
C LEU A 70 7.11 -22.46 -6.95
N ALA A 71 5.81 -22.69 -6.74
CA ALA A 71 4.93 -21.75 -6.05
C ALA A 71 5.37 -21.57 -4.58
N ARG A 72 5.68 -22.66 -3.87
CA ARG A 72 6.23 -22.60 -2.50
C ARG A 72 7.53 -21.81 -2.44
N MET A 73 8.48 -22.08 -3.34
CA MET A 73 9.76 -21.37 -3.34
C MET A 73 9.57 -19.87 -3.60
N GLN A 74 8.65 -19.49 -4.49
CA GLN A 74 8.34 -18.08 -4.76
C GLN A 74 7.71 -17.41 -3.55
N PHE A 75 6.80 -18.11 -2.86
CA PHE A 75 6.18 -17.62 -1.64
C PHE A 75 7.21 -17.45 -0.52
N TYR A 76 8.09 -18.43 -0.32
CA TYR A 76 9.19 -18.34 0.65
C TYR A 76 10.10 -17.13 0.38
N LYS A 77 10.50 -16.90 -0.88
CA LYS A 77 11.27 -15.70 -1.26
C LYS A 77 10.52 -14.39 -0.95
N HIS A 78 9.20 -14.39 -1.09
CA HIS A 78 8.37 -13.24 -0.73
C HIS A 78 8.35 -13.04 0.80
N MET A 79 8.21 -14.12 1.57
CA MET A 79 8.28 -14.10 3.03
C MET A 79 9.63 -13.59 3.54
N GLN A 80 10.74 -13.95 2.91
CA GLN A 80 12.07 -13.41 3.22
C GLN A 80 12.12 -11.89 3.02
N LYS A 81 11.63 -11.40 1.87
CA LYS A 81 11.62 -9.96 1.56
C LYS A 81 10.73 -9.13 2.48
N THR A 82 9.65 -9.73 2.98
CA THR A 82 8.69 -9.08 3.88
C THR A 82 9.09 -9.19 5.35
N GLY A 83 10.11 -9.99 5.67
CA GLY A 83 10.62 -10.17 7.03
C GLY A 83 9.88 -11.24 7.84
N ILE A 84 8.99 -12.02 7.23
CA ILE A 84 8.25 -13.09 7.92
C ILE A 84 9.17 -14.24 8.32
N VAL A 85 10.06 -14.67 7.42
CA VAL A 85 11.03 -15.74 7.74
C VAL A 85 11.85 -15.36 8.97
N LYS A 86 12.37 -14.14 9.00
CA LYS A 86 13.12 -13.63 10.14
C LYS A 86 12.28 -13.59 11.42
N ALA A 87 11.02 -13.16 11.34
CA ALA A 87 10.14 -13.12 12.50
C ALA A 87 9.80 -14.53 13.05
N LEU A 88 9.68 -15.52 12.16
CA LEU A 88 9.49 -16.92 12.53
C LEU A 88 10.76 -17.50 13.18
N GLU A 89 11.94 -17.21 12.64
CA GLU A 89 13.24 -17.59 13.23
C GLU A 89 13.44 -16.96 14.61
N GLU A 90 13.12 -15.66 14.77
CA GLU A 90 13.17 -14.96 16.06
C GLU A 90 12.16 -15.54 17.08
N ALA A 91 11.05 -16.11 16.60
CA ALA A 91 10.08 -16.84 17.41
C ALA A 91 10.51 -18.29 17.72
N GLY A 92 11.60 -18.77 17.12
CA GLY A 92 12.20 -20.07 17.41
C GLY A 92 11.62 -21.26 16.62
N ILE A 93 11.08 -21.02 15.42
CA ILE A 93 10.56 -22.08 14.55
C ILE A 93 11.63 -23.10 14.15
N ASN A 94 11.24 -24.36 13.96
CA ASN A 94 12.06 -25.46 13.49
C ASN A 94 11.39 -26.23 12.35
N GLU A 95 12.17 -27.04 11.63
CA GLU A 95 11.63 -28.00 10.65
C GLU A 95 10.59 -28.92 11.31
N GLY A 96 9.46 -29.11 10.65
CA GLY A 96 8.31 -29.87 11.15
C GLY A 96 7.30 -29.06 11.98
N ASP A 97 7.59 -27.81 12.33
CA ASP A 97 6.63 -26.95 13.03
C ASP A 97 5.51 -26.48 12.11
N THR A 98 4.32 -26.25 12.66
CA THR A 98 3.17 -25.75 11.90
C THR A 98 3.12 -24.23 11.89
N VAL A 99 2.95 -23.63 10.72
CA VAL A 99 2.76 -22.19 10.52
C VAL A 99 1.34 -21.92 10.04
N ARG A 100 0.73 -20.86 10.58
CA ARG A 100 -0.58 -20.34 10.15
C ARG A 100 -0.49 -18.90 9.68
N ILE A 101 -1.04 -18.61 8.50
CA ILE A 101 -1.27 -17.24 8.01
C ILE A 101 -2.72 -17.11 7.55
N GLY A 102 -3.51 -16.31 8.27
CA GLY A 102 -4.96 -16.25 8.05
C GLY A 102 -5.59 -17.63 8.24
N ASP A 103 -6.29 -18.12 7.22
CA ASP A 103 -6.94 -19.44 7.21
C ASP A 103 -6.06 -20.57 6.63
N VAL A 104 -4.81 -20.27 6.28
CA VAL A 104 -3.90 -21.25 5.66
C VAL A 104 -2.88 -21.74 6.68
N GLU A 105 -2.76 -23.06 6.81
CA GLU A 105 -1.80 -23.74 7.66
C GLU A 105 -0.91 -24.69 6.84
N TRP A 106 0.38 -24.76 7.17
CA TRP A 106 1.32 -25.71 6.55
C TRP A 106 2.47 -26.06 7.49
N GLU A 107 3.17 -27.15 7.18
CA GLU A 107 4.38 -27.60 7.88
C GLU A 107 5.63 -26.86 7.36
N TRP A 108 6.50 -26.44 8.26
CA TRP A 108 7.73 -25.73 7.97
C TRP A 108 8.87 -26.69 7.56
N ASP A 109 9.46 -26.46 6.38
CA ASP A 109 10.59 -27.21 5.79
C ASP A 109 11.52 -26.23 5.04
#